data_AF-A0A5R8YGT2-F1
#
_entry.id   AF-A0A5R8YGT2-F1
#
_cell.length_a   1.000
_cell.length_b   1.000
_cell.length_c   1.000
_cell.angle_alpha   90.00
_cell.angle_beta   90.00
_cell.angle_gamma   90.00
#
_symmetry.space_group_name_H-M   'P 1'
#
loop_
_entity.id
_entity.type
_entity.pdbx_description
1 polymer ?
#
loop_
_entity_poly.entity_id
_entity_poly.type
_entity_poly.pdbx_seq_one_letter_code
_entity_poly.pdbx_strand_id
1 'polypeptide(L)'
;HRFWFMWDDLVRGAIGAVVLVDTRRLADSFPAVDYFEEARLPFVVGVNGFDGQYPHAEDEVREALTLSPRIPVVRTDARDRGSVKSTLITLVEHALTMRVAVPGGGRA
;
A
#
# COMPACT_ATOMS: atom_id res chain seq x y z
N HIS A 1 5.09 17.75 -0.11
CA HIS A 1 4.83 18.57 -1.32
C HIS A 1 6.03 18.77 -2.27
N ARG A 2 7.10 17.93 -2.27
CA ARG A 2 8.26 18.14 -3.19
C ARG A 2 8.44 17.08 -4.28
N PHE A 3 7.77 15.93 -4.21
CA PHE A 3 8.02 14.81 -5.13
C PHE A 3 6.78 14.29 -5.85
N TRP A 4 5.64 14.97 -5.72
CA TRP A 4 4.36 14.57 -6.32
C TRP A 4 4.41 14.37 -7.84
N PHE A 5 5.19 15.19 -8.56
CA PHE A 5 5.36 15.09 -10.01
C PHE A 5 6.05 13.80 -10.49
N MET A 6 6.79 13.09 -9.62
CA MET A 6 7.47 11.83 -10.01
C MET A 6 6.55 10.61 -9.97
N TRP A 7 5.37 10.69 -9.37
CA TRP A 7 4.59 9.50 -9.08
C TRP A 7 4.06 8.85 -10.36
N ASP A 8 3.65 9.67 -11.33
CA ASP A 8 3.18 9.20 -12.65
C ASP A 8 4.28 8.46 -13.42
N ASP A 9 5.53 8.88 -13.27
CA ASP A 9 6.68 8.20 -13.88
C ASP A 9 7.08 6.94 -13.10
N LEU A 10 7.01 6.96 -11.76
CA LEU A 10 7.33 5.81 -10.90
C LEU A 10 6.32 4.67 -11.03
N VAL A 11 5.04 5.00 -11.26
CA VAL A 11 3.97 4.01 -11.40
C VAL A 11 3.92 3.41 -12.80
N ARG A 12 4.55 4.03 -13.79
CA ARG A 12 4.54 3.54 -15.16
C ARG A 12 5.19 2.15 -15.24
N GLY A 13 4.37 1.13 -15.48
CA GLY A 13 4.81 -0.27 -15.58
C GLY A 13 4.97 -0.98 -14.22
N ALA A 14 4.66 -0.32 -13.10
CA ALA A 14 4.64 -0.96 -11.79
C ALA A 14 3.50 -1.99 -11.70
N ILE A 15 3.76 -3.10 -11.02
CA ILE A 15 2.75 -4.12 -10.70
C ILE A 15 1.83 -3.63 -9.57
N GLY A 16 2.39 -2.82 -8.67
CA GLY A 16 1.70 -2.22 -7.54
C GLY A 16 2.65 -1.41 -6.67
N ALA A 17 2.14 -0.89 -5.54
CA ALA A 17 2.91 -0.09 -4.59
C ALA A 17 2.74 -0.55 -3.14
N VAL A 18 3.73 -0.25 -2.30
CA VAL A 18 3.60 -0.34 -0.84
C VAL A 18 3.56 1.08 -0.29
N VAL A 19 2.48 1.43 0.42
CA VAL A 19 2.41 2.64 1.22
C VAL A 19 2.87 2.29 2.64
N LEU A 20 4.11 2.60 2.96
CA LEU A 20 4.68 2.35 4.29
C LEU A 20 4.30 3.51 5.23
N VAL A 21 3.47 3.22 6.23
CA VAL A 21 2.88 4.23 7.13
C VAL A 21 3.51 4.19 8.51
N ASP A 22 3.87 5.35 9.05
CA ASP A 22 4.28 5.50 10.44
C ASP A 22 3.10 6.05 11.24
N THR A 23 2.59 5.29 12.21
CA THR A 23 1.41 5.69 13.00
C THR A 23 1.63 6.93 13.85
N ARG A 24 2.89 7.29 14.13
CA ARG A 24 3.24 8.55 14.83
C ARG A 24 3.03 9.78 13.96
N ARG A 25 2.96 9.59 12.64
CA ARG A 25 2.86 10.63 11.61
C ARG A 25 1.90 10.20 10.50
N LEU A 26 0.77 9.60 10.88
CA LEU A 26 -0.13 8.94 9.95
C LEU A 26 -0.59 9.84 8.79
N ALA A 27 -0.86 11.12 9.08
CA ALA A 27 -1.32 12.12 8.11
C ALA A 27 -0.35 12.34 6.92
N ASP A 28 0.94 12.06 7.09
CA ASP A 28 1.92 12.15 6.00
C ASP A 28 1.66 11.11 4.89
N SER A 29 0.86 10.08 5.21
CA SER A 29 0.51 8.99 4.29
C SER A 29 -0.76 9.24 3.47
N PHE A 30 -1.63 10.16 3.88
CA PHE A 30 -2.90 10.41 3.18
C PHE A 30 -2.71 10.76 1.69
N PRO A 31 -1.79 11.70 1.34
CA PRO A 31 -1.35 11.92 -0.04
C PRO A 31 -1.10 10.65 -0.87
N ALA A 32 -0.40 9.68 -0.28
CA ALA A 32 0.00 8.47 -0.97
C ALA A 32 -1.19 7.54 -1.23
N VAL A 33 -2.06 7.41 -0.22
CA VAL A 33 -3.27 6.58 -0.30
C VAL A 33 -4.21 7.13 -1.36
N ASP A 34 -4.54 8.42 -1.29
CA ASP A 34 -5.45 9.07 -2.24
C ASP A 34 -4.97 8.87 -3.68
N TYR A 35 -3.68 9.08 -3.92
CA TYR A 35 -3.09 8.91 -5.25
C TYR A 35 -3.24 7.48 -5.79
N PHE A 36 -2.88 6.46 -5.01
CA PHE A 36 -2.93 5.09 -5.52
C PHE A 36 -4.36 4.59 -5.69
N GLU A 37 -5.30 5.06 -4.86
CA GLU A 37 -6.73 4.83 -5.07
C GLU A 37 -7.21 5.46 -6.40
N GLU A 38 -6.88 6.73 -6.65
CA GLU A 38 -7.24 7.43 -7.88
C GLU A 38 -6.60 6.79 -9.13
N ALA A 39 -5.31 6.42 -9.02
CA ALA A 39 -4.55 5.78 -10.10
C ALA A 39 -5.02 4.33 -10.38
N ARG A 40 -5.85 3.75 -9.51
CA ARG A 40 -6.32 2.35 -9.57
C ARG A 40 -5.16 1.34 -9.67
N LEU A 41 -4.01 1.70 -9.12
CA LEU A 41 -2.86 0.82 -9.04
C LEU A 41 -3.03 -0.09 -7.80
N PRO A 42 -2.83 -1.41 -7.90
CA PRO A 42 -2.84 -2.25 -6.71
C PRO A 42 -1.84 -1.75 -5.68
N PHE A 43 -2.26 -1.60 -4.43
CA PHE A 43 -1.35 -1.23 -3.36
C PHE A 43 -1.71 -1.91 -2.04
N VAL A 44 -0.73 -1.98 -1.16
CA VAL A 44 -0.88 -2.46 0.22
C VAL A 44 -0.36 -1.41 1.17
N VAL A 45 -0.93 -1.37 2.37
CA VAL A 45 -0.48 -0.50 3.46
C VAL A 45 0.38 -1.31 4.42
N GLY A 46 1.66 -0.98 4.50
CA GLY A 46 2.57 -1.53 5.51
C GLY A 46 2.59 -0.63 6.73
N VAL A 47 2.01 -1.05 7.85
CA VAL A 47 2.11 -0.34 9.13
C VAL A 47 3.51 -0.54 9.66
N ASN A 48 4.33 0.51 9.63
CA ASN A 48 5.72 0.43 10.04
C ASN A 48 5.84 0.43 11.57
N GLY A 49 6.13 -0.73 12.13
CA GLY A 49 6.44 -0.91 13.55
C GLY A 49 7.94 -0.94 13.78
N PHE A 50 8.39 -0.24 14.80
CA PHE A 50 9.78 -0.28 15.24
C PHE A 50 9.88 -1.21 16.44
N ASP A 51 10.87 -2.09 16.43
CA ASP A 51 11.22 -2.96 17.56
C ASP A 51 10.05 -3.86 17.98
N GLY A 52 9.28 -4.30 16.98
CA GLY A 52 8.08 -5.13 17.16
C GLY A 52 6.87 -4.41 17.75
N GLN A 53 6.94 -3.09 17.93
CA GLN A 53 5.87 -2.29 18.51
C GLN A 53 4.89 -1.81 17.45
N TYR A 54 3.61 -2.09 17.67
CA TYR A 54 2.49 -1.65 16.84
C TYR A 54 1.40 -1.08 17.76
N PRO A 55 1.46 0.23 18.07
CA PRO A 55 0.57 0.84 19.06
C PRO A 55 -0.91 0.80 18.68
N HIS A 56 -1.20 0.60 17.40
CA HIS A 56 -2.54 0.55 16.84
C HIS A 56 -2.77 -0.78 16.12
N ALA A 57 -4.01 -1.27 16.19
CA ALA A 57 -4.44 -2.41 15.41
C ALA A 57 -4.59 -2.06 13.92
N GLU A 58 -4.53 -3.06 13.05
CA GLU A 58 -4.66 -2.86 11.60
C GLU A 58 -6.02 -2.25 11.23
N ASP A 59 -7.08 -2.62 11.96
CA ASP A 59 -8.43 -2.07 11.75
C ASP A 59 -8.53 -0.59 12.17
N GLU A 60 -7.85 -0.18 13.25
CA GLU A 60 -7.79 1.23 13.66
C GLU A 60 -7.05 2.07 12.62
N VAL A 61 -5.94 1.54 12.08
CA VAL A 61 -5.19 2.21 11.01
C VAL A 61 -6.03 2.30 9.74
N ARG A 62 -6.78 1.23 9.40
CA ARG A 62 -7.70 1.21 8.28
C ARG A 62 -8.77 2.28 8.38
N GLU A 63 -9.41 2.37 9.55
CA GLU A 63 -10.44 3.39 9.82
C GLU A 63 -9.86 4.79 9.70
N ALA A 64 -8.72 5.03 10.35
CA ALA A 64 -8.05 6.34 10.33
C ALA A 64 -7.61 6.78 8.92
N LEU A 65 -7.26 5.83 8.06
CA LEU A 65 -6.92 6.08 6.65
C LEU A 65 -8.12 5.98 5.70
N THR A 66 -9.33 5.69 6.20
CA THR A 66 -10.56 5.49 5.40
C THR A 66 -10.39 4.46 4.28
N LEU A 67 -9.55 3.42 4.49
CA LEU A 67 -9.23 2.47 3.42
C LEU A 67 -10.39 1.51 3.14
N SER A 68 -10.60 1.23 1.85
CA SER A 68 -11.45 0.12 1.42
C SER A 68 -11.06 -1.20 2.12
N PRO A 69 -12.01 -2.05 2.55
CA PRO A 69 -11.72 -3.36 3.12
C PRO A 69 -10.90 -4.28 2.20
N ARG A 70 -10.86 -3.97 0.90
CA ARG A 70 -10.10 -4.74 -0.10
C ARG A 70 -8.61 -4.42 -0.10
N ILE A 71 -8.19 -3.29 0.47
CA ILE A 71 -6.78 -2.88 0.55
C ILE A 71 -6.15 -3.63 1.72
N PRO A 72 -5.15 -4.50 1.50
CA PRO A 72 -4.46 -5.17 2.59
C PRO A 72 -3.71 -4.17 3.48
N VAL A 73 -3.88 -4.30 4.78
CA VAL A 73 -3.09 -3.60 5.80
C VAL A 73 -2.28 -4.68 6.50
N VAL A 74 -0.97 -4.54 6.54
CA VAL A 74 -0.06 -5.53 7.12
C VAL A 74 0.96 -4.87 8.03
N ARG A 75 1.39 -5.57 9.07
CA ARG A 75 2.52 -5.16 9.89
C ARG A 75 3.84 -5.31 9.16
N THR A 76 4.65 -4.25 9.17
CA THR A 76 5.96 -4.21 8.52
C THR A 76 6.99 -3.59 9.48
N ASP A 77 8.20 -4.15 9.60
CA ASP A 77 9.39 -3.40 10.05
C ASP A 77 10.31 -3.26 8.84
N ALA A 78 10.42 -2.05 8.31
CA ALA A 78 11.20 -1.77 7.11
C ALA A 78 12.71 -2.04 7.27
N ARG A 79 13.20 -2.23 8.50
CA ARG A 79 14.59 -2.59 8.80
C ARG A 79 14.81 -4.10 8.80
N ASP A 80 13.74 -4.89 8.90
CA ASP A 80 13.80 -6.35 8.88
C ASP A 80 13.54 -6.90 7.48
N ARG A 81 14.51 -7.65 6.95
CA ARG A 81 14.43 -8.22 5.59
C ARG A 81 13.28 -9.22 5.45
N GLY A 82 12.98 -9.99 6.49
CA GLY A 82 11.89 -10.96 6.47
C GLY A 82 10.54 -10.27 6.35
N SER A 83 10.33 -9.23 7.16
CA SER A 83 9.13 -8.41 7.18
C SER A 83 8.89 -7.69 5.86
N VAL A 84 9.93 -7.07 5.29
CA VAL A 84 9.86 -6.44 3.96
C VAL A 84 9.50 -7.47 2.88
N LYS A 85 10.13 -8.65 2.91
CA LYS A 85 9.81 -9.74 1.97
C LYS A 85 8.34 -10.14 2.06
N SER A 86 7.82 -10.36 3.27
CA SER A 86 6.41 -10.72 3.47
C SER A 86 5.46 -9.65 2.94
N THR A 87 5.77 -8.38 3.19
CA THR A 87 4.98 -7.23 2.69
C THR A 87 4.93 -7.21 1.16
N LEU A 88 6.07 -7.46 0.50
CA LEU A 88 6.13 -7.52 -0.96
C LEU A 88 5.41 -8.74 -1.54
N ILE A 89 5.41 -9.87 -0.83
CA ILE A 89 4.61 -11.05 -1.23
C ILE A 89 3.13 -10.69 -1.22
N THR A 90 2.63 -10.07 -0.14
CA THR A 90 1.23 -9.63 -0.04
C THR A 90 0.88 -8.65 -1.15
N LEU A 91 1.77 -7.73 -1.52
CA LEU A 91 1.56 -6.84 -2.66
C LEU A 91 1.37 -7.61 -3.97
N VAL A 92 2.25 -8.56 -4.26
CA VAL A 92 2.18 -9.34 -5.50
C VAL A 92 0.90 -10.19 -5.54
N GLU A 93 0.57 -10.85 -4.44
CA GLU A 93 -0.68 -11.62 -4.32
C GLU A 93 -1.91 -10.73 -4.55
N HIS A 94 -1.96 -9.57 -3.90
CA HIS A 94 -3.04 -8.60 -4.07
C HIS A 94 -3.17 -8.11 -5.51
N ALA A 95 -2.05 -7.75 -6.14
CA ALA A 95 -2.02 -7.32 -7.54
C ALA A 95 -2.51 -8.42 -8.49
N LEU A 96 -2.15 -9.68 -8.25
CA LEU A 96 -2.64 -10.82 -9.03
C LEU A 96 -4.15 -11.00 -8.86
N THR A 97 -4.67 -10.95 -7.63
CA THR A 97 -6.12 -11.05 -7.37
C THR A 97 -6.90 -9.94 -8.06
N MET A 98 -6.41 -8.70 -8.00
CA MET A 98 -7.05 -7.58 -8.70
C MET A 98 -7.07 -7.75 -10.22
N ARG A 99 -6.00 -8.27 -10.82
CA ARG A 99 -5.93 -8.51 -12.28
C ARG A 99 -6.82 -9.66 -12.72
N VAL A 100 -6.97 -10.70 -11.91
CA VAL A 100 -7.90 -11.81 -12.18
C VAL A 100 -9.37 -11.38 -12.04
N ALA A 101 -9.65 -10.41 -11.15
CA ALA A 101 -10.98 -9.83 -10.98
C ALA A 101 -11.41 -8.87 -12.12
N VAL A 102 -10.49 -8.50 -13.03
CA VAL A 102 -10.82 -7.80 -14.28
C VAL A 102 -10.94 -8.84 -15.41
N PRO A 103 -12.15 -9.27 -15.82
CA PRO A 103 -12.28 -10.06 -17.03
C PRO A 103 -11.79 -9.20 -18.20
N GLY A 104 -10.93 -9.78 -19.03
CA GLY A 104 -10.23 -9.10 -20.12
C GLY A 104 -11.11 -8.12 -20.91
N GLY A 105 -10.90 -6.82 -20.67
CA GLY A 105 -11.38 -5.75 -21.52
C GLY A 105 -10.63 -5.82 -22.84
N GLY A 106 -11.35 -6.15 -23.90
CA GLY A 106 -10.83 -6.47 -25.22
C GLY A 106 -9.90 -5.42 -25.82
N ARG A 107 -8.93 -5.90 -26.60
CA ARG A 107 -8.35 -5.11 -27.67
C ARG A 107 -9.24 -5.25 -28.90
N ALA A 108 -9.80 -4.12 -29.32
CA ALA A 108 -10.15 -3.88 -30.72
C ALA A 108 -8.89 -3.89 -31.59
#